data_AF-A0A4Y2MG67-F1
#
_entry.id   AF-A0A4Y2MG67-F1
#
_cell.length_a   1.000
_cell.length_b   1.000
_cell.length_c   1.000
_cell.angle_alpha   90.00
_cell.angle_beta   90.00
_cell.angle_gamma   90.00
#
_symmetry.space_group_name_H-M   'P 1'
#
loop_
_entity.id
_entity.type
_entity.pdbx_description
1 polymer ?
#
loop_
_entity_poly.entity_id
_entity_poly.type
_entity_poly.pdbx_seq_one_letter_code
_entity_poly.pdbx_strand_id
1 'polypeptide(L)'
;MLAHGSSAWCLNPIFKVKRRLSSIQRPFLLHISGDYRTTSTAALQTILGISPLHMQLQFEARFTSIYRLRIPLRPIITDTQPQDLEMKATDWSTHPSEHLKPKQISFEDGEAYIARKDIINIFTDGSKTEHGVGAAF
;
A
#
# COMPACT_ATOMS: atom_id res chain seq x y z
N MET A 1 3.23 -0.50 -3.12
CA MET A 1 2.30 -0.75 -4.24
C MET A 1 1.68 0.57 -4.63
N LEU A 2 2.17 1.21 -5.70
CA LEU A 2 1.89 2.64 -5.97
C LEU A 2 0.50 2.92 -6.56
N ALA A 3 -0.17 1.91 -7.15
CA ALA A 3 -1.54 2.08 -7.64
C ALA A 3 -2.24 0.74 -7.84
N HIS A 4 -3.22 0.42 -6.98
CA HIS A 4 -4.08 -0.76 -7.13
C HIS A 4 -4.83 -0.78 -8.47
N GLY A 5 -5.20 0.40 -8.99
CA GLY A 5 -5.86 0.54 -10.29
C GLY A 5 -4.94 0.47 -11.51
N SER A 6 -3.62 0.30 -11.34
CA SER A 6 -2.69 0.26 -12.49
C SER A 6 -2.98 -0.90 -13.44
N SER A 7 -3.40 -2.06 -12.93
CA SER A 7 -3.77 -3.22 -13.75
C SER A 7 -4.93 -2.95 -14.71
N ALA A 8 -5.87 -2.07 -14.34
CA ALA A 8 -6.99 -1.70 -15.20
C ALA A 8 -6.61 -0.68 -16.29
N TRP A 9 -5.75 0.29 -15.96
CA TRP A 9 -5.53 1.47 -16.81
C TRP A 9 -4.16 1.52 -17.50
N CYS A 10 -3.17 0.78 -16.99
CA CYS A 10 -1.76 0.95 -17.34
C CYS A 10 -1.10 -0.31 -17.93
N LEU A 11 -1.84 -1.35 -18.31
CA LEU A 11 -1.25 -2.51 -19.01
C LEU A 11 -0.67 -2.14 -20.38
N ASN A 12 -1.40 -1.34 -21.16
CA ASN A 12 -0.98 -0.85 -22.49
C ASN A 12 -1.37 0.63 -22.66
N PRO A 13 -0.66 1.57 -22.03
CA PRO A 13 -1.03 2.98 -22.07
C PRO A 13 -0.79 3.56 -23.47
N ILE A 14 -1.81 4.22 -24.02
CA ILE A 14 -1.72 4.94 -25.29
C ILE A 14 -0.75 6.14 -25.20
N PHE A 15 -0.25 6.60 -26.34
CA PHE A 15 0.71 7.71 -26.42
C PHE A 15 0.27 8.96 -25.64
N LYS A 16 -1.02 9.33 -25.72
CA LYS A 16 -1.59 10.47 -24.99
C LYS A 16 -1.44 10.35 -23.47
N VAL A 17 -1.64 9.13 -22.94
CA VAL A 17 -1.48 8.84 -21.51
C VAL A 17 0.00 8.89 -21.12
N LYS A 18 0.89 8.28 -21.91
CA LYS A 18 2.35 8.36 -21.68
C LYS A 18 2.83 9.81 -21.62
N ARG A 19 2.37 10.65 -22.56
CA ARG A 19 2.71 12.08 -22.59
C ARG A 19 2.20 12.83 -21.35
N ARG A 20 0.96 12.57 -20.92
CA ARG A 20 0.38 13.17 -19.71
C ARG A 20 1.15 12.76 -18.46
N LEU A 21 1.52 11.48 -18.33
CA LEU A 21 2.34 10.98 -17.22
C LEU A 21 3.73 11.63 -17.20
N SER A 22 4.39 11.78 -18.35
CA SER A 22 5.65 12.52 -18.44
C SER A 22 5.50 13.99 -18.05
N SER A 23 4.37 14.62 -18.38
CA SER A 23 4.07 15.99 -17.94
C SER A 23 3.85 16.10 -16.44
N ILE A 24 3.20 15.10 -15.81
CA ILE A 24 3.00 15.03 -14.36
C ILE A 24 4.34 14.83 -13.64
N GLN A 25 5.22 13.99 -14.20
CA GLN A 25 6.52 13.69 -13.58
C GLN A 25 7.52 14.86 -13.70
N ARG A 26 7.45 15.65 -14.78
CA ARG A 26 8.45 16.69 -15.08
C ARG A 26 8.67 17.70 -13.94
N PRO A 27 7.66 18.30 -13.29
CA PRO A 27 7.86 19.23 -12.19
C PRO A 27 8.70 18.65 -11.04
N PHE A 28 8.49 17.38 -10.70
CA PHE A 28 9.26 16.71 -9.65
C PHE A 28 10.73 16.56 -10.05
N LEU A 29 11.00 16.15 -11.29
CA LEU A 29 12.36 16.03 -11.82
C LEU A 29 13.07 17.40 -11.86
N LEU A 30 12.34 18.46 -12.23
CA LEU A 30 12.88 19.82 -12.23
C LEU A 30 13.21 20.31 -10.82
N HIS A 31 12.36 19.99 -9.84
CA HIS A 31 12.62 20.36 -8.45
C HIS A 31 13.87 19.67 -7.89
N ILE A 32 14.08 18.39 -8.24
CA ILE A 32 15.27 17.64 -7.82
C ILE A 32 16.54 18.13 -8.53
N SER A 33 16.45 18.43 -9.83
CA SER A 33 17.62 18.79 -10.65
C SER A 33 18.05 20.25 -10.51
N GLY A 34 17.17 21.14 -10.04
CA GLY A 34 17.49 22.55 -9.81
C GLY A 34 17.71 23.36 -11.09
N ASP A 35 18.96 23.38 -11.56
CA ASP A 35 19.44 24.29 -12.62
C ASP A 35 19.17 23.76 -14.03
N TYR A 36 18.85 22.48 -14.18
CA TYR A 36 18.57 21.81 -15.45
C TYR A 36 17.16 22.12 -16.01
N ARG A 37 16.72 23.38 -15.92
CA ARG A 37 15.36 23.80 -16.29
C ARG A 37 15.02 23.61 -17.76
N THR A 38 16.02 23.73 -18.64
CA THR A 38 15.89 23.58 -20.09
C THR A 38 16.16 22.15 -20.57
N THR A 39 16.60 21.26 -19.70
CA THR A 39 16.91 19.87 -20.06
C THR A 39 15.63 19.07 -20.32
N SER A 40 15.69 18.18 -21.33
CA SER A 40 14.57 17.32 -21.70
C SER A 40 14.21 16.37 -20.56
N THR A 41 12.92 16.01 -20.43
CA THR A 41 12.47 15.10 -19.36
C THR A 41 13.15 13.74 -19.42
N ALA A 42 13.45 13.24 -20.63
CA ALA A 42 14.16 11.98 -20.81
C ALA A 42 15.60 12.06 -20.27
N ALA A 43 16.31 13.16 -20.53
CA ALA A 43 17.65 13.35 -19.99
C ALA A 43 17.62 13.51 -18.46
N LEU A 44 16.63 14.23 -17.91
CA LEU A 44 16.47 14.34 -16.45
C LEU A 44 16.20 12.99 -15.78
N GLN A 45 15.39 12.12 -16.40
CA GLN A 45 15.15 10.76 -15.93
C GLN A 45 16.45 9.96 -15.86
N THR A 46 17.28 10.03 -16.91
CA THR A 46 18.57 9.35 -16.96
C THR A 46 19.55 9.90 -15.92
N ILE A 47 19.72 11.22 -15.83
CA ILE A 47 20.66 11.87 -14.91
C ILE A 47 20.31 11.55 -13.46
N LEU A 48 19.02 11.58 -13.12
CA LEU A 48 18.56 11.31 -11.75
C LEU A 48 18.39 9.81 -11.45
N GLY A 49 18.54 8.94 -12.45
CA GLY A 49 18.26 7.51 -12.29
C GLY A 49 16.78 7.20 -12.01
N ILE A 50 15.87 8.11 -12.36
CA ILE A 50 14.43 7.97 -12.10
C ILE A 50 13.75 7.45 -13.36
N SER A 51 13.17 6.24 -13.29
CA SER A 51 12.46 5.66 -14.42
C SER A 51 11.24 6.50 -14.85
N PRO A 52 10.86 6.48 -16.14
CA PRO A 52 9.65 7.12 -16.60
C PRO A 52 8.40 6.58 -15.90
N LEU A 53 7.50 7.47 -15.46
CA LEU A 53 6.31 7.11 -14.67
C LEU A 53 5.41 6.09 -15.39
N HIS A 54 5.28 6.20 -16.72
CA HIS A 54 4.49 5.26 -17.51
C HIS A 54 5.11 3.85 -17.61
N MET A 55 6.42 3.72 -17.42
CA MET A 55 7.09 2.42 -17.35
C MET A 55 6.90 1.79 -15.96
N GLN A 56 7.02 2.59 -14.89
CA GLN A 56 6.75 2.12 -13.52
C GLN A 56 5.31 1.65 -13.35
N LEU A 57 4.33 2.39 -13.86
CA LEU A 57 2.92 1.99 -13.82
C LEU A 57 2.63 0.75 -14.67
N GLN A 58 3.29 0.59 -15.83
CA GLN A 58 3.19 -0.63 -16.63
C GLN A 58 3.78 -1.83 -15.90
N PHE A 59 4.95 -1.66 -15.28
CA PHE A 59 5.57 -2.71 -14.48
C PHE A 59 4.64 -3.15 -13.33
N GLU A 60 4.12 -2.20 -12.56
CA GLU A 60 3.19 -2.47 -11.46
C GLU A 60 1.90 -3.15 -11.94
N ALA A 61 1.36 -2.71 -13.08
CA ALA A 61 0.19 -3.29 -13.70
C ALA A 61 0.44 -4.76 -14.06
N ARG A 62 1.57 -5.04 -14.72
CA ARG A 62 1.95 -6.40 -15.13
C ARG A 62 2.20 -7.30 -13.93
N PHE A 63 2.94 -6.79 -12.94
CA PHE A 63 3.20 -7.49 -11.69
C PHE A 63 1.90 -7.85 -10.97
N THR A 64 0.98 -6.88 -10.83
CA THR A 64 -0.32 -7.09 -10.20
C THR A 64 -1.18 -8.10 -10.96
N SER A 65 -1.23 -7.98 -12.30
CA SER A 65 -1.99 -8.91 -13.14
C SER A 65 -1.51 -10.35 -13.00
N ILE A 66 -0.19 -10.56 -12.96
CA ILE A 66 0.39 -11.91 -12.88
C ILE A 66 0.31 -12.45 -11.44
N TYR A 67 0.91 -11.77 -10.47
CA TYR A 67 1.08 -12.31 -9.12
C TYR A 67 -0.19 -12.25 -8.26
N ARG A 68 -1.06 -11.25 -8.48
CA ARG A 68 -2.29 -11.07 -7.68
C ARG A 68 -3.54 -11.56 -8.40
N LEU A 69 -3.72 -11.21 -9.67
CA LEU A 69 -4.93 -11.55 -10.42
C LEU A 69 -4.83 -12.89 -11.16
N ARG A 70 -3.62 -13.47 -11.26
CA ARG A 70 -3.35 -14.72 -12.00
C ARG A 70 -3.84 -14.68 -13.46
N ILE A 71 -3.79 -13.50 -14.08
CA ILE A 71 -4.16 -13.31 -15.48
C ILE A 71 -2.89 -13.50 -16.32
N PRO A 72 -2.90 -14.45 -17.29
CA PRO A 72 -1.79 -14.58 -18.22
C PRO A 72 -1.71 -13.31 -19.09
N LEU A 73 -0.51 -12.75 -19.21
CA LEU A 73 -0.27 -11.60 -20.05
C LEU A 73 0.30 -12.07 -21.39
N ARG A 74 -0.17 -11.46 -22.49
CA ARG A 74 0.41 -11.74 -23.81
C ARG A 74 1.91 -11.44 -23.81
N PRO A 75 2.77 -12.38 -24.22
CA PRO A 75 4.20 -12.15 -24.28
C PRO A 75 4.55 -11.02 -25.24
N ILE A 76 5.52 -10.20 -24.85
CA ILE A 76 6.36 -9.49 -25.83
C ILE A 76 7.62 -10.33 -26.12
N ILE A 77 8.06 -11.18 -25.18
CA ILE A 77 9.36 -11.90 -25.24
C ILE A 77 9.23 -13.39 -24.86
N THR A 78 8.46 -13.75 -23.82
CA THR A 78 8.34 -15.16 -23.35
C THR A 78 6.92 -15.49 -22.88
N ASP A 79 6.42 -16.68 -23.22
CA ASP A 79 5.15 -17.23 -22.73
C ASP A 79 5.30 -17.72 -21.29
N THR A 80 5.32 -16.77 -20.34
CA THR A 80 5.35 -17.06 -18.91
C THR A 80 3.92 -17.20 -18.41
N GLN A 81 3.52 -18.40 -18.00
CA GLN A 81 2.21 -18.61 -17.39
C GLN A 81 2.24 -18.23 -15.90
N PRO A 82 1.12 -17.78 -15.32
CA PRO A 82 1.06 -17.47 -13.90
C PRO A 82 1.39 -18.66 -12.98
N GLN A 83 1.33 -19.90 -13.49
CA GLN A 83 1.68 -21.13 -12.76
C GLN A 83 3.20 -21.35 -12.67
N ASP A 84 3.97 -20.78 -13.59
CA ASP A 84 5.43 -20.93 -13.64
C ASP A 84 6.14 -20.02 -12.61
N LEU A 85 5.39 -19.11 -11.97
CA LEU A 85 5.93 -18.08 -11.08
C LEU A 85 5.64 -18.41 -9.63
N GLU A 86 6.72 -18.52 -8.85
CA GLU A 86 6.67 -18.70 -7.41
C GLU A 86 5.94 -17.52 -6.76
N MET A 87 4.95 -17.84 -5.93
CA MET A 87 4.25 -16.82 -5.16
C MET A 87 5.08 -16.47 -3.94
N LYS A 88 5.36 -15.19 -3.73
CA LYS A 88 5.86 -14.76 -2.43
C LYS A 88 4.80 -15.10 -1.38
N ALA A 89 5.16 -15.93 -0.41
CA ALA A 89 4.31 -16.23 0.74
C ALA A 89 3.90 -14.88 1.37
N THR A 90 2.59 -14.62 1.33
CA THR A 90 2.04 -13.43 1.95
C THR A 90 1.54 -13.91 3.31
N ASP A 91 2.36 -13.76 4.35
CA ASP A 91 2.06 -14.14 5.75
C ASP A 91 0.85 -13.39 6.36
N TRP A 92 0.13 -12.63 5.52
CA TRP A 92 -1.11 -11.92 5.85
C TRP A 92 -2.37 -12.71 5.48
N SER A 93 -2.23 -13.97 5.04
CA SER A 93 -3.37 -14.81 4.68
C SER A 93 -4.19 -15.26 5.89
N THR A 94 -3.58 -15.29 7.07
CA THR A 94 -4.23 -15.67 8.32
C THR A 94 -4.85 -14.44 8.93
N HIS A 95 -6.18 -14.37 8.91
CA HIS A 95 -6.89 -13.24 9.51
C HIS A 95 -6.61 -13.25 11.03
N PRO A 96 -6.40 -12.11 11.71
CA PRO A 96 -6.14 -12.09 13.14
C PRO A 96 -7.21 -12.81 13.99
N SER A 97 -8.45 -12.92 13.48
CA SER A 97 -9.52 -13.69 14.13
C SER A 97 -9.26 -15.20 14.16
N GLU A 98 -8.47 -15.75 13.24
CA GLU A 98 -8.12 -17.17 13.18
C GLU A 98 -7.10 -17.55 14.27
N HIS A 99 -6.48 -16.56 14.92
CA HIS A 99 -5.53 -16.73 16.03
C HIS A 99 -6.10 -16.30 17.39
N LEU A 100 -7.41 -16.08 17.50
CA LEU A 100 -8.03 -15.75 18.78
C LEU A 100 -7.85 -16.93 19.75
N LYS A 101 -7.08 -16.71 20.82
CA LYS A 101 -7.02 -17.69 21.90
C LYS A 101 -8.41 -17.76 22.54
N PRO A 102 -9.01 -18.96 22.71
CA PRO A 102 -10.36 -19.12 23.28
C PRO A 102 -10.55 -18.48 24.65
N LYS A 103 -9.45 -18.22 25.38
CA LYS A 103 -9.45 -17.67 26.74
C LYS A 103 -9.09 -16.18 26.82
N GLN A 104 -9.04 -15.46 25.70
CA GLN A 104 -8.59 -14.06 25.71
C GLN A 104 -9.72 -13.08 26.08
N ILE A 105 -10.98 -13.49 25.93
CA ILE A 105 -12.15 -12.73 26.37
C ILE A 105 -13.09 -13.66 27.14
N SER A 106 -13.14 -13.51 28.46
CA SER A 106 -14.18 -14.12 29.29
C SER A 106 -15.37 -13.17 29.38
N PHE A 107 -16.57 -13.67 29.09
CA PHE A 107 -17.85 -12.96 29.32
C PHE A 107 -18.39 -13.18 30.74
N GLU A 108 -17.57 -13.71 31.65
CA GLU A 108 -17.96 -13.72 33.06
C GLU A 108 -18.07 -12.26 33.48
N ASP A 109 -19.29 -11.78 33.70
CA ASP A 109 -19.53 -10.53 34.42
C ASP A 109 -18.69 -10.63 35.69
N GLY A 110 -17.78 -9.66 35.87
CA GLY A 110 -16.72 -9.66 36.87
C GLY A 110 -17.23 -9.54 38.30
N GLU A 111 -18.15 -10.41 38.70
CA GLU A 111 -18.59 -10.57 40.06
C GLU A 111 -17.72 -11.65 40.71
N ALA A 112 -16.89 -11.20 41.63
CA ALA A 112 -16.05 -11.99 42.53
C ALA A 112 -14.71 -12.48 41.96
N TYR A 113 -13.72 -11.57 41.88
CA TYR A 113 -12.41 -11.88 42.46
C TYR A 113 -11.73 -10.64 43.08
N ILE A 114 -11.99 -10.48 44.38
CA ILE A 114 -11.06 -10.03 45.42
C ILE A 114 -10.62 -8.55 45.44
N ALA A 115 -11.29 -7.82 46.34
CA ALA A 115 -10.70 -6.92 47.35
C ALA A 115 -9.25 -6.42 47.15
N ARG A 116 -9.14 -5.13 46.81
CA ARG A 116 -8.09 -4.17 47.21
C ARG A 116 -6.66 -4.72 47.39
N LYS A 117 -5.84 -4.64 46.33
CA LYS A 117 -4.71 -3.70 46.26
C LYS A 117 -4.19 -3.64 44.82
N ASP A 118 -4.01 -2.41 44.35
CA ASP A 118 -3.42 -2.03 43.07
C ASP A 118 -4.31 -2.29 41.84
N ILE A 119 -5.48 -1.66 41.85
CA ILE A 119 -6.35 -1.50 40.68
C ILE A 119 -5.58 -0.67 39.64
N ILE A 120 -5.07 -1.32 38.60
CA ILE A 120 -4.53 -0.64 37.42
C ILE A 120 -5.74 -0.08 36.67
N ASN A 121 -6.05 1.20 36.90
CA ASN A 121 -7.08 1.90 36.15
C ASN A 121 -6.58 2.21 34.74
N ILE A 122 -7.04 1.44 33.76
CA ILE A 122 -6.78 1.71 32.34
C ILE A 122 -7.92 2.60 31.83
N PHE A 123 -7.62 3.87 31.56
CA PHE A 123 -8.57 4.82 30.99
C PHE A 123 -8.30 4.98 29.50
N THR A 124 -9.21 4.50 28.65
CA THR A 124 -9.22 4.78 27.21
C THR A 124 -10.20 5.91 26.92
N ASP A 125 -9.63 7.05 26.48
CA ASP A 125 -10.13 8.31 25.89
C ASP A 125 -11.58 8.83 25.99
N GLY A 126 -12.49 8.26 26.79
CA GLY A 126 -13.88 8.76 26.75
C GLY A 126 -14.83 8.32 27.84
N SER A 127 -14.39 7.68 28.92
CA SER A 127 -15.32 7.32 30.01
C SER A 127 -15.83 8.57 30.74
N LYS A 128 -17.12 8.86 30.56
CA LYS A 128 -17.87 9.97 31.20
C LYS A 128 -18.07 9.69 32.68
N THR A 129 -17.73 10.66 33.53
CA THR A 129 -18.14 10.65 34.95
C THR A 129 -19.37 11.54 35.14
N GLU A 130 -20.05 11.44 36.29
CA GLU A 130 -21.18 12.31 36.65
C GLU A 130 -20.81 13.81 36.65
N HIS A 131 -19.52 14.11 36.84
CA HIS A 131 -18.96 15.45 36.84
C HIS A 131 -18.46 15.92 35.45
N GLY A 132 -18.56 15.08 34.41
CA GLY A 132 -18.23 15.44 33.03
C GLY A 132 -17.28 14.47 32.31
N VAL A 133 -17.01 14.75 31.04
CA VAL A 133 -16.04 14.03 30.18
C VAL A 133 -14.79 14.90 30.06
N GLY A 134 -13.62 14.32 30.32
CA GLY A 134 -12.34 14.99 30.04
C GLY A 134 -12.09 15.02 28.54
N ALA A 135 -12.13 16.20 27.92
CA ALA A 135 -11.55 16.42 26.60
C ALA A 135 -10.08 16.79 26.78
N ALA A 136 -9.17 16.05 26.13
CA ALA A 136 -7.79 16.49 25.99
C ALA A 136 -7.74 17.63 24.96
N PHE A 137 -7.16 18.77 25.33
CA PHE A 137 -6.79 19.85 24.42
C PHE A 137 -5.47 19.53 23.72
#